data_AF-A0A4V1XWD5-F1
#
_entry.id   AF-A0A4V1XWD5-F1
#
_cell.length_a   1.000
_cell.length_b   1.000
_cell.length_c   1.000
_cell.angle_alpha   90.00
_cell.angle_beta   90.00
_cell.angle_gamma   90.00
#
_symmetry.space_group_name_H-M   'P 1'
#
loop_
_entity.id
_entity.type
_entity.pdbx_description
1 polymer ?
#
loop_
_entity_poly.entity_id
_entity_poly.type
_entity_poly.pdbx_seq_one_letter_code
_entity_poly.pdbx_strand_id
1 'polypeptide(L)'
;MKTQSLIALLSGHLAACGTVLWDGRFNDLESATDLDEWSWSNQVGPYQWYIHGNGPTTDYVNLSPDFKNPADRASTQGVKITLDSTAYWNGQNMRRTELIPQTSAPINQGKVWYHFSIMRSDINPPAETREHQIAFFESHFTELKSGWLSGSPGTDDPLLRWMVGGKTEWSTEFLPEVWHNVAYEIDFNARTVGFWHSTGGDDLKQIVAPVSASTSSNGADWHLGVLELPRDGYSDEVEDLYFSGVYVESGSITTSLGLVQPTTPGDTTIILDHADPQPQDAHSSVLDDFFLGGCAVYHSLAKSSLANPTEDIDVSSPFGYRYTHRALTTRLDRQLLADMVDVFQGDMAPLRNVASVLPSMPWQVITRDRRKAMERNGGNALVIGGGEDPLLLMKICVQGTLRSGWRGRHVRMPQRHPSIRGLARERELRHPCLCSKGVLTSYGAENKAGLVEVAKKYDSTGVFQTLRPGYFNLHGALAVWQS
;
A
#
# COMPACT_ATOMS: atom_id res chain seq x y z
N MET A 1 8.62 8.55 41.05
CA MET A 1 7.45 9.08 40.34
C MET A 1 7.84 9.27 38.88
N LYS A 2 7.31 8.44 37.98
CA LYS A 2 7.62 8.46 36.54
C LYS A 2 6.75 9.54 35.88
N THR A 3 7.34 10.64 35.45
CA THR A 3 6.65 11.68 34.68
C THR A 3 6.57 11.24 33.21
N GLN A 4 5.40 10.77 32.80
CA GLN A 4 5.03 10.62 31.39
C GLN A 4 4.37 11.93 30.93
N SER A 5 4.94 12.56 29.90
CA SER A 5 4.29 13.64 29.18
C SER A 5 4.75 13.59 27.74
N LEU A 6 3.91 13.06 26.86
CA LEU A 6 3.93 13.38 25.43
C LEU A 6 2.53 13.91 25.10
N ILE A 7 2.49 15.03 24.38
CA ILE A 7 1.28 15.67 23.89
C ILE A 7 1.19 15.31 22.41
N ALA A 8 0.19 14.51 22.04
CA ALA A 8 -0.24 14.34 20.66
C ALA A 8 -1.25 15.44 20.30
N LEU A 9 -1.19 15.95 19.06
CA LEU A 9 -2.40 16.28 18.30
C LEU A 9 -2.06 16.64 16.85
N LEU A 10 -2.93 16.12 15.99
CA LEU A 10 -3.13 16.40 14.57
C LEU A 10 -3.41 17.86 14.24
N SER A 11 -2.95 18.28 13.06
CA SER A 11 -3.68 19.18 12.16
C SER A 11 -3.57 18.53 10.77
N GLY A 12 -4.60 17.81 10.35
CA GLY A 12 -4.62 17.17 9.04
C GLY A 12 -6.06 17.10 8.57
N HIS A 13 -6.35 17.74 7.45
CA HIS A 13 -7.58 17.46 6.73
C HIS A 13 -7.56 15.96 6.36
N LEU A 14 -8.47 15.20 6.93
CA LEU A 14 -8.67 13.78 6.64
C LEU A 14 -9.05 13.65 5.16
N ALA A 15 -8.09 13.34 4.30
CA ALA A 15 -8.41 12.64 3.07
C ALA A 15 -8.75 11.21 3.49
N ALA A 16 -10.00 10.78 3.29
CA ALA A 16 -10.42 9.43 3.65
C ALA A 16 -9.56 8.41 2.87
N CYS A 17 -8.77 7.62 3.59
CA CYS A 17 -8.03 6.48 3.05
C CYS A 17 -8.98 5.29 2.86
N GLY A 18 -8.67 4.40 1.92
CA GLY A 18 -9.27 3.08 1.85
C GLY A 18 -8.87 2.26 3.08
N THR A 19 -9.85 1.63 3.74
CA THR A 19 -9.62 0.70 4.86
C THR A 19 -10.11 -0.68 4.44
N VAL A 20 -9.21 -1.67 4.41
CA VAL A 20 -9.57 -3.09 4.18
C VAL A 20 -10.42 -3.57 5.35
N LEU A 21 -11.66 -3.98 5.06
CA LEU A 21 -12.62 -4.54 6.02
C LEU A 21 -12.47 -6.05 6.17
N TRP A 22 -12.15 -6.73 5.08
CA TRP A 22 -11.92 -8.16 5.04
C TRP A 22 -10.88 -8.47 3.96
N ASP A 23 -9.95 -9.37 4.27
CA ASP A 23 -8.83 -9.75 3.42
C ASP A 23 -8.97 -11.20 2.99
N GLY A 24 -9.16 -11.42 1.69
CA GLY A 24 -9.29 -12.72 1.05
C GLY A 24 -8.09 -13.09 0.18
N ARG A 25 -6.93 -12.46 0.38
CA ARG A 25 -5.77 -12.63 -0.53
C ARG A 25 -5.03 -13.96 -0.38
N PHE A 26 -5.50 -14.86 0.47
CA PHE A 26 -4.89 -16.17 0.76
C PHE A 26 -3.46 -16.09 1.32
N ASN A 27 -3.08 -14.94 1.88
CA ASN A 27 -1.73 -14.71 2.40
C ASN A 27 -1.47 -15.45 3.72
N ASP A 28 -2.54 -15.77 4.43
CA ASP A 28 -2.62 -16.43 5.73
C ASP A 28 -2.84 -17.95 5.61
N LEU A 29 -3.00 -18.48 4.40
CA LEU A 29 -3.08 -19.91 4.12
C LEU A 29 -1.75 -20.42 3.56
N GLU A 30 -1.23 -21.52 4.09
CA GLU A 30 -0.10 -22.24 3.51
C GLU A 30 -0.53 -23.06 2.29
N SER A 31 -1.76 -23.59 2.30
CA SER A 31 -2.31 -24.40 1.22
C SER A 31 -3.84 -24.39 1.17
N ALA A 32 -4.42 -24.93 0.09
CA ALA A 32 -5.87 -25.01 -0.04
C ALA A 32 -6.53 -25.90 1.03
N THR A 33 -5.82 -26.87 1.61
CA THR A 33 -6.38 -27.75 2.66
C THR A 33 -6.62 -27.01 3.98
N ASP A 34 -6.05 -25.82 4.16
CA ASP A 34 -6.31 -24.99 5.34
C ASP A 34 -7.78 -24.51 5.38
N LEU A 35 -8.48 -24.52 4.22
CA LEU A 35 -9.91 -24.28 4.14
C LEU A 35 -10.73 -25.35 4.88
N ASP A 36 -10.18 -26.55 5.08
CA ASP A 36 -10.84 -27.66 5.80
C ASP A 36 -10.92 -27.41 7.32
N GLU A 37 -10.19 -26.41 7.84
CA GLU A 37 -10.27 -26.01 9.26
C GLU A 37 -11.59 -25.30 9.59
N TRP A 38 -12.21 -24.68 8.59
CA TRP A 38 -13.51 -24.04 8.74
C TRP A 38 -14.62 -25.10 8.82
N SER A 39 -15.56 -24.88 9.74
CA SER A 39 -16.83 -25.62 9.76
C SER A 39 -17.94 -24.76 10.36
N TRP A 40 -19.19 -25.15 10.20
CA TRP A 40 -20.33 -24.51 10.89
C TRP A 40 -20.17 -24.44 12.41
N SER A 41 -19.43 -25.38 13.01
CA SER A 41 -19.12 -25.40 14.45
C SER A 41 -17.82 -24.68 14.82
N ASN A 42 -16.96 -24.37 13.84
CA ASN A 42 -15.66 -23.75 14.02
C ASN A 42 -15.37 -22.80 12.85
N GLN A 43 -16.01 -21.63 12.87
CA GLN A 43 -15.97 -20.66 11.79
C GLN A 43 -14.69 -19.80 11.81
N VAL A 44 -13.54 -20.44 11.61
CA VAL A 44 -12.19 -19.83 11.61
C VAL A 44 -11.70 -19.50 10.20
N GLY A 45 -10.60 -18.76 10.10
CA GLY A 45 -10.01 -18.40 8.81
C GLY A 45 -10.81 -17.35 8.03
N PRO A 46 -10.33 -16.96 6.83
CA PRO A 46 -10.90 -15.87 6.06
C PRO A 46 -12.10 -16.29 5.19
N TYR A 47 -12.32 -17.59 4.98
CA TYR A 47 -13.35 -18.11 4.09
C TYR A 47 -14.23 -19.18 4.74
N GLN A 48 -15.52 -19.14 4.43
CA GLN A 48 -16.44 -20.26 4.59
C GLN A 48 -16.28 -21.18 3.38
N TRP A 49 -16.13 -22.48 3.66
CA TRP A 49 -15.91 -23.50 2.66
C TRP A 49 -16.91 -24.64 2.85
N TYR A 50 -18.01 -24.60 2.08
CA TYR A 50 -19.06 -25.62 2.12
C TYR A 50 -19.83 -25.83 0.82
N ILE A 51 -19.64 -24.94 -0.19
CA ILE A 51 -20.32 -25.02 -1.48
C ILE A 51 -19.34 -25.66 -2.48
N HIS A 52 -19.26 -26.99 -2.42
CA HIS A 52 -18.39 -27.80 -3.24
C HIS A 52 -18.93 -29.22 -3.42
N GLY A 53 -18.26 -30.01 -4.27
CA GLY A 53 -18.55 -31.42 -4.48
C GLY A 53 -18.08 -32.34 -3.34
N ASN A 54 -18.20 -33.65 -3.52
CA ASN A 54 -17.88 -34.64 -2.46
C ASN A 54 -16.40 -35.07 -2.39
N GLY A 55 -15.60 -34.78 -3.43
CA GLY A 55 -14.14 -34.96 -3.43
C GLY A 55 -13.39 -34.07 -2.43
N PRO A 56 -12.07 -34.31 -2.21
CA PRO A 56 -11.22 -33.46 -1.39
C PRO A 56 -11.12 -32.02 -1.91
N THR A 57 -10.82 -31.07 -1.02
CA THR A 57 -10.69 -29.64 -1.35
C THR A 57 -9.73 -29.36 -2.50
N THR A 58 -8.63 -30.12 -2.61
CA THR A 58 -7.65 -29.99 -3.70
C THR A 58 -8.16 -30.34 -5.08
N ASP A 59 -9.31 -31.02 -5.20
CA ASP A 59 -9.95 -31.24 -6.51
C ASP A 59 -10.54 -29.93 -7.04
N TYR A 60 -10.95 -29.03 -6.15
CA TYR A 60 -11.70 -27.80 -6.48
C TYR A 60 -10.89 -26.52 -6.27
N VAL A 61 -9.98 -26.49 -5.30
CA VAL A 61 -9.25 -25.29 -4.91
C VAL A 61 -7.77 -25.62 -4.79
N ASN A 62 -6.94 -24.86 -5.48
CA ASN A 62 -5.47 -24.97 -5.40
C ASN A 62 -4.85 -23.58 -5.29
N LEU A 63 -3.84 -23.44 -4.43
CA LEU A 63 -3.11 -22.18 -4.26
C LEU A 63 -1.71 -22.28 -4.87
N SER A 64 -1.26 -21.21 -5.53
CA SER A 64 0.10 -21.11 -6.05
C SER A 64 0.49 -19.64 -6.33
N PRO A 65 1.77 -19.26 -6.16
CA PRO A 65 2.30 -18.00 -6.68
C PRO A 65 2.10 -17.80 -8.20
N ASP A 66 1.94 -18.88 -8.96
CA ASP A 66 1.69 -18.84 -10.40
C ASP A 66 0.23 -18.54 -10.76
N PHE A 67 -0.70 -18.63 -9.78
CA PHE A 67 -2.14 -18.47 -10.00
C PHE A 67 -2.65 -17.05 -9.73
N LYS A 68 -1.76 -16.08 -9.51
CA LYS A 68 -2.13 -14.67 -9.28
C LYS A 68 -1.76 -13.75 -10.42
N ASN A 69 -2.37 -12.57 -10.43
CA ASN A 69 -1.95 -11.47 -11.27
C ASN A 69 -0.47 -11.13 -10.96
N PRO A 70 0.45 -11.24 -11.93
CA PRO A 70 1.85 -10.89 -11.70
C PRO A 70 2.09 -9.40 -11.46
N ALA A 71 1.09 -8.53 -11.54
CA ALA A 71 1.16 -7.15 -11.09
C ALA A 71 0.73 -6.97 -9.62
N ASP A 72 -0.03 -7.93 -9.08
CA ASP A 72 -0.41 -7.97 -7.67
C ASP A 72 0.80 -8.38 -6.83
N ARG A 73 1.33 -7.41 -6.07
CA ARG A 73 2.47 -7.59 -5.16
C ARG A 73 2.00 -7.87 -3.73
N ALA A 74 0.72 -7.68 -3.44
CA ALA A 74 0.18 -7.80 -2.11
C ALA A 74 -0.35 -9.22 -1.82
N SER A 75 -0.76 -9.97 -2.83
CA SER A 75 -0.99 -11.41 -2.73
C SER A 75 0.31 -12.21 -2.86
N THR A 76 0.57 -13.17 -1.98
CA THR A 76 1.69 -14.12 -2.08
C THR A 76 1.39 -15.22 -3.10
N GLN A 77 0.13 -15.60 -3.21
CA GLN A 77 -0.39 -16.63 -4.11
C GLN A 77 -1.76 -16.22 -4.66
N GLY A 78 -2.16 -16.87 -5.75
CA GLY A 78 -3.54 -16.83 -6.23
C GLY A 78 -4.20 -18.17 -6.02
N VAL A 79 -5.48 -18.21 -6.36
CA VAL A 79 -6.30 -19.41 -6.26
C VAL A 79 -6.74 -19.85 -7.65
N LYS A 80 -6.61 -21.14 -7.93
CA LYS A 80 -7.28 -21.81 -9.04
C LYS A 80 -8.53 -22.49 -8.51
N ILE A 81 -9.68 -22.10 -9.04
CA ILE A 81 -10.99 -22.67 -8.77
C ILE A 81 -11.35 -23.59 -9.94
N THR A 82 -11.55 -24.86 -9.64
CA THR A 82 -11.83 -25.92 -10.59
C THR A 82 -13.30 -26.33 -10.49
N LEU A 83 -13.99 -26.40 -11.62
CA LEU A 83 -15.18 -27.25 -11.74
C LEU A 83 -14.77 -28.54 -12.44
N ASP A 84 -15.12 -29.68 -11.86
CA ASP A 84 -14.97 -30.99 -12.50
C ASP A 84 -16.35 -31.69 -12.57
N SER A 85 -16.37 -32.98 -12.93
CA SER A 85 -17.61 -33.78 -12.96
C SER A 85 -18.21 -34.07 -11.58
N THR A 86 -17.53 -33.72 -10.49
CA THR A 86 -17.93 -34.00 -9.10
C THR A 86 -18.33 -32.76 -8.32
N ALA A 87 -18.08 -31.56 -8.87
CA ALA A 87 -18.40 -30.24 -8.31
C ALA A 87 -19.90 -29.91 -8.21
N TYR A 88 -20.71 -30.84 -7.70
CA TYR A 88 -22.14 -30.68 -7.48
C TYR A 88 -22.44 -30.62 -5.98
N TRP A 89 -22.95 -29.48 -5.55
CA TRP A 89 -23.30 -29.26 -4.16
C TRP A 89 -24.77 -29.59 -3.89
N ASN A 90 -25.03 -30.29 -2.78
CA ASN A 90 -26.39 -30.48 -2.23
C ASN A 90 -27.43 -31.06 -3.21
N GLY A 91 -27.00 -31.96 -4.12
CA GLY A 91 -27.87 -32.60 -5.10
C GLY A 91 -28.44 -31.65 -6.17
N GLN A 92 -27.87 -30.45 -6.30
CA GLN A 92 -28.21 -29.50 -7.37
C GLN A 92 -27.74 -30.02 -8.73
N ASN A 93 -28.29 -29.46 -9.80
CA ASN A 93 -27.88 -29.77 -11.18
C ASN A 93 -26.93 -28.72 -11.78
N MET A 94 -26.47 -27.75 -10.98
CA MET A 94 -25.45 -26.77 -11.34
C MET A 94 -24.11 -27.19 -10.75
N ARG A 95 -23.03 -26.99 -11.52
CA ARG A 95 -21.66 -27.18 -11.00
C ARG A 95 -21.26 -25.95 -10.20
N ARG A 96 -20.68 -26.14 -9.02
CA ARG A 96 -20.39 -25.06 -8.06
C ARG A 96 -19.09 -25.32 -7.31
N THR A 97 -18.25 -24.29 -7.25
CA THR A 97 -17.12 -24.21 -6.33
C THR A 97 -16.98 -22.76 -5.90
N GLU A 98 -17.36 -22.50 -4.65
CA GLU A 98 -17.55 -21.14 -4.16
C GLU A 98 -17.03 -21.01 -2.72
N LEU A 99 -16.29 -19.92 -2.49
CA LEU A 99 -15.84 -19.47 -1.19
C LEU A 99 -16.64 -18.23 -0.79
N ILE A 100 -17.03 -18.14 0.49
CA ILE A 100 -17.77 -16.97 1.02
C ILE A 100 -16.91 -16.29 2.09
N PRO A 101 -16.85 -14.96 2.18
CA PRO A 101 -16.15 -14.28 3.27
C PRO A 101 -16.59 -14.77 4.67
N GLN A 102 -15.62 -15.20 5.48
CA GLN A 102 -15.81 -15.44 6.91
C GLN A 102 -15.39 -14.19 7.68
N THR A 103 -16.36 -13.34 8.04
CA THR A 103 -16.08 -12.08 8.73
C THR A 103 -17.25 -11.60 9.59
N SER A 104 -16.94 -10.76 10.57
CA SER A 104 -17.92 -9.96 11.32
C SER A 104 -17.88 -8.47 10.95
N ALA A 105 -16.98 -8.09 10.05
CA ALA A 105 -16.87 -6.72 9.55
C ALA A 105 -18.13 -6.34 8.74
N PRO A 106 -18.51 -5.05 8.73
CA PRO A 106 -19.72 -4.58 8.07
C PRO A 106 -19.55 -4.46 6.54
N ILE A 107 -19.16 -5.54 5.86
CA ILE A 107 -18.93 -5.57 4.41
C ILE A 107 -20.21 -5.33 3.60
N ASN A 108 -21.38 -5.43 4.24
CA ASN A 108 -22.70 -5.18 3.65
C ASN A 108 -23.33 -3.84 4.06
N GLN A 109 -22.55 -2.87 4.57
CA GLN A 109 -23.08 -1.59 5.05
C GLN A 109 -22.35 -0.39 4.45
N GLY A 110 -23.09 0.69 4.23
CA GLY A 110 -22.53 1.92 3.68
C GLY A 110 -21.98 1.73 2.27
N LYS A 111 -20.91 2.47 1.97
CA LYS A 111 -20.21 2.40 0.70
C LYS A 111 -18.92 1.60 0.83
N VAL A 112 -18.81 0.55 0.03
CA VAL A 112 -17.69 -0.40 0.04
C VAL A 112 -17.30 -0.79 -1.38
N TRP A 113 -16.09 -1.32 -1.52
CA TRP A 113 -15.56 -1.85 -2.76
C TRP A 113 -15.18 -3.31 -2.58
N TYR A 114 -15.73 -4.18 -3.42
CA TYR A 114 -15.41 -5.61 -3.47
C TYR A 114 -14.41 -5.85 -4.60
N HIS A 115 -13.15 -6.10 -4.24
CA HIS A 115 -12.05 -6.30 -5.17
C HIS A 115 -11.82 -7.77 -5.46
N PHE A 116 -11.51 -8.07 -6.72
CA PHE A 116 -10.93 -9.34 -7.15
C PHE A 116 -10.32 -9.15 -8.55
N SER A 117 -9.31 -9.95 -8.86
CA SER A 117 -8.81 -10.13 -10.21
C SER A 117 -9.17 -11.52 -10.69
N ILE A 118 -9.51 -11.67 -11.97
CA ILE A 118 -9.90 -12.95 -12.59
C ILE A 118 -9.17 -13.16 -13.91
N MET A 119 -8.79 -14.40 -14.21
CA MET A 119 -8.18 -14.84 -15.46
C MET A 119 -8.66 -16.25 -15.82
N ARG A 120 -8.72 -16.57 -17.11
CA ARG A 120 -8.85 -17.95 -17.61
C ARG A 120 -7.63 -18.34 -18.43
N SER A 121 -7.33 -19.63 -18.47
CA SER A 121 -6.33 -20.19 -19.40
C SER A 121 -6.98 -20.75 -20.65
N ASP A 122 -6.17 -21.20 -21.61
CA ASP A 122 -6.60 -22.08 -22.70
C ASP A 122 -6.54 -23.57 -22.31
N ILE A 123 -5.97 -23.88 -21.14
CA ILE A 123 -6.07 -25.20 -20.52
C ILE A 123 -7.30 -25.18 -19.60
N ASN A 124 -8.21 -26.15 -19.79
CA ASN A 124 -9.48 -26.23 -19.05
C ASN A 124 -10.26 -24.89 -19.07
N PRO A 125 -10.48 -24.26 -20.24
CA PRO A 125 -11.18 -22.98 -20.29
C PRO A 125 -12.65 -23.16 -19.88
N PRO A 126 -13.28 -22.14 -19.25
CA PRO A 126 -14.71 -22.15 -19.00
C PRO A 126 -15.49 -22.31 -20.31
N ALA A 127 -16.55 -23.11 -20.28
CA ALA A 127 -17.31 -23.43 -21.48
C ALA A 127 -18.04 -22.20 -22.05
N GLU A 128 -17.69 -21.76 -23.26
CA GLU A 128 -18.44 -20.67 -23.93
C GLU A 128 -19.89 -21.05 -24.25
N THR A 129 -20.24 -22.33 -24.15
CA THR A 129 -21.55 -22.90 -24.48
C THR A 129 -22.49 -23.01 -23.29
N ARG A 130 -22.08 -22.63 -22.08
CA ARG A 130 -22.90 -22.70 -20.86
C ARG A 130 -22.84 -21.38 -20.12
N GLU A 131 -23.86 -21.10 -19.31
CA GLU A 131 -23.90 -19.88 -18.51
C GLU A 131 -23.12 -20.09 -17.21
N HIS A 132 -22.12 -19.25 -16.99
CA HIS A 132 -21.43 -19.13 -15.71
C HIS A 132 -21.89 -17.88 -14.97
N GLN A 133 -22.02 -18.01 -13.66
CA GLN A 133 -22.27 -16.93 -12.71
C GLN A 133 -21.06 -16.87 -11.78
N ILE A 134 -20.38 -15.72 -11.76
CA ILE A 134 -19.03 -15.59 -11.22
C ILE A 134 -18.98 -14.39 -10.26
N ALA A 135 -18.32 -14.55 -9.11
CA ALA A 135 -18.15 -13.49 -8.12
C ALA A 135 -19.49 -12.79 -7.79
N PHE A 136 -20.54 -13.58 -7.54
CA PHE A 136 -21.93 -13.12 -7.46
C PHE A 136 -22.41 -12.97 -6.01
N PHE A 137 -23.40 -12.12 -5.78
CA PHE A 137 -24.17 -12.16 -4.52
C PHE A 137 -25.34 -13.14 -4.66
N GLU A 138 -25.77 -13.79 -3.57
CA GLU A 138 -26.90 -14.75 -3.57
C GLU A 138 -28.19 -14.16 -4.19
N SER A 139 -28.42 -12.86 -4.06
CA SER A 139 -29.59 -12.20 -4.68
C SER A 139 -29.39 -11.79 -6.14
N HIS A 140 -28.20 -12.03 -6.71
CA HIS A 140 -27.79 -11.67 -8.06
C HIS A 140 -28.00 -10.18 -8.40
N PHE A 141 -27.93 -9.29 -7.40
CA PHE A 141 -28.06 -7.85 -7.66
C PHE A 141 -26.88 -7.31 -8.48
N THR A 142 -25.70 -7.91 -8.34
CA THR A 142 -24.51 -7.71 -9.18
C THR A 142 -23.72 -9.00 -9.28
N GLU A 143 -23.11 -9.26 -10.44
CA GLU A 143 -22.29 -10.45 -10.70
C GLU A 143 -21.48 -10.29 -12.00
N LEU A 144 -20.49 -11.15 -12.21
CA LEU A 144 -19.98 -11.42 -13.55
C LEU A 144 -20.70 -12.64 -14.15
N LYS A 145 -20.85 -12.66 -15.47
CA LYS A 145 -21.25 -13.85 -16.23
C LYS A 145 -20.32 -14.11 -17.40
N SER A 146 -20.16 -15.37 -17.77
CA SER A 146 -19.48 -15.78 -19.01
C SER A 146 -20.26 -16.88 -19.71
N GLY A 147 -19.91 -17.10 -20.98
CA GLY A 147 -20.52 -18.14 -21.79
C GLY A 147 -21.98 -17.85 -22.18
N TRP A 148 -22.56 -18.78 -22.92
CA TRP A 148 -23.89 -18.65 -23.48
C TRP A 148 -24.95 -18.47 -22.38
N LEU A 149 -25.57 -17.28 -22.32
CA LEU A 149 -26.63 -16.98 -21.36
C LEU A 149 -27.90 -17.79 -21.67
N SER A 150 -28.46 -18.43 -20.64
CA SER A 150 -29.60 -19.32 -20.77
C SER A 150 -30.79 -18.63 -21.43
N GLY A 151 -31.30 -19.23 -22.51
CA GLY A 151 -32.40 -18.70 -23.31
C GLY A 151 -31.99 -17.68 -24.39
N SER A 152 -30.71 -17.33 -24.50
CA SER A 152 -30.21 -16.48 -25.59
C SER A 152 -30.09 -17.24 -26.92
N PRO A 153 -30.23 -16.56 -28.08
CA PRO A 153 -29.92 -17.18 -29.36
C PRO A 153 -28.43 -17.49 -29.48
N GLY A 154 -28.07 -18.47 -30.31
CA GLY A 154 -26.67 -18.88 -30.55
C GLY A 154 -26.25 -20.15 -29.82
N THR A 155 -25.00 -20.56 -30.04
CA THR A 155 -24.42 -21.79 -29.50
C THR A 155 -23.33 -21.53 -28.47
N ASP A 156 -22.64 -20.40 -28.57
CA ASP A 156 -21.49 -20.02 -27.76
C ASP A 156 -21.48 -18.50 -27.57
N ASP A 157 -20.79 -18.04 -26.52
CA ASP A 157 -20.58 -16.63 -26.21
C ASP A 157 -19.22 -16.43 -25.52
N PRO A 158 -18.23 -15.81 -26.19
CA PRO A 158 -16.87 -15.66 -25.66
C PRO A 158 -16.72 -14.49 -24.67
N LEU A 159 -17.82 -13.85 -24.27
CA LEU A 159 -17.79 -12.61 -23.50
C LEU A 159 -17.74 -12.86 -21.98
N LEU A 160 -16.92 -12.07 -21.30
CA LEU A 160 -17.06 -11.77 -19.87
C LEU A 160 -17.96 -10.54 -19.71
N ARG A 161 -18.98 -10.65 -18.88
CA ARG A 161 -20.03 -9.64 -18.70
C ARG A 161 -20.12 -9.23 -17.26
N TRP A 162 -20.27 -7.95 -16.98
CA TRP A 162 -20.74 -7.47 -15.68
C TRP A 162 -22.24 -7.18 -15.76
N MET A 163 -22.96 -7.71 -14.77
CA MET A 163 -24.40 -7.72 -14.72
C MET A 163 -24.92 -6.96 -13.50
N VAL A 164 -26.01 -6.23 -13.67
CA VAL A 164 -26.78 -5.62 -12.58
C VAL A 164 -28.25 -6.01 -12.70
N GLY A 165 -28.79 -6.67 -11.68
CA GLY A 165 -30.18 -7.15 -11.67
C GLY A 165 -30.53 -8.00 -12.90
N GLY A 166 -29.60 -8.87 -13.33
CA GLY A 166 -29.76 -9.75 -14.49
C GLY A 166 -29.58 -9.09 -15.87
N LYS A 167 -29.16 -7.82 -15.93
CA LYS A 167 -28.90 -7.10 -17.20
C LYS A 167 -27.42 -6.83 -17.38
N THR A 168 -26.91 -7.03 -18.60
CA THR A 168 -25.52 -6.67 -18.94
C THR A 168 -25.37 -5.16 -18.99
N GLU A 169 -24.50 -4.62 -18.14
CA GLU A 169 -24.13 -3.20 -18.13
C GLU A 169 -22.73 -2.97 -18.75
N TRP A 170 -21.88 -4.00 -18.74
CA TRP A 170 -20.57 -3.98 -19.40
C TRP A 170 -20.18 -5.37 -19.90
N SER A 171 -19.39 -5.46 -20.96
CA SER A 171 -18.81 -6.72 -21.41
C SER A 171 -17.50 -6.51 -22.19
N THR A 172 -16.68 -7.55 -22.23
CA THR A 172 -15.47 -7.67 -23.05
C THR A 172 -15.29 -9.12 -23.48
N GLU A 173 -14.50 -9.38 -24.52
CA GLU A 173 -14.04 -10.74 -24.83
C GLU A 173 -13.20 -11.28 -23.67
N PHE A 174 -13.47 -12.51 -23.22
CA PHE A 174 -12.74 -13.15 -22.14
C PHE A 174 -11.53 -13.87 -22.72
N LEU A 175 -10.46 -13.11 -23.00
CA LEU A 175 -9.25 -13.64 -23.59
C LEU A 175 -8.43 -14.47 -22.59
N PRO A 176 -7.73 -15.53 -23.05
CA PRO A 176 -6.87 -16.34 -22.19
C PRO A 176 -5.67 -15.53 -21.70
N GLU A 177 -5.19 -15.85 -20.50
CA GLU A 177 -3.98 -15.26 -19.90
C GLU A 177 -4.05 -13.73 -19.70
N VAL A 178 -5.24 -13.15 -19.83
CA VAL A 178 -5.52 -11.74 -19.53
C VAL A 178 -6.14 -11.66 -18.14
N TRP A 179 -5.42 -11.02 -17.21
CA TRP A 179 -5.98 -10.67 -15.91
C TRP A 179 -6.95 -9.50 -16.05
N HIS A 180 -8.20 -9.71 -15.66
CA HIS A 180 -9.24 -8.68 -15.51
C HIS A 180 -9.33 -8.31 -14.04
N ASN A 181 -9.01 -7.07 -13.71
CA ASN A 181 -9.09 -6.56 -12.35
C ASN A 181 -10.43 -5.87 -12.18
N VAL A 182 -11.14 -6.16 -11.10
CA VAL A 182 -12.51 -5.71 -10.88
C VAL A 182 -12.65 -5.13 -9.48
N ALA A 183 -13.42 -4.05 -9.36
CA ALA A 183 -14.04 -3.69 -8.10
C ALA A 183 -15.51 -3.31 -8.29
N TYR A 184 -16.40 -3.95 -7.52
CA TYR A 184 -17.79 -3.51 -7.43
C TYR A 184 -17.88 -2.36 -6.42
N GLU A 185 -18.26 -1.16 -6.87
CA GLU A 185 -18.54 -0.01 -5.99
C GLU A 185 -19.98 -0.10 -5.51
N ILE A 186 -20.21 -0.59 -4.30
CA ILE A 186 -21.55 -0.83 -3.76
C ILE A 186 -21.84 0.21 -2.70
N ASP A 187 -22.97 0.91 -2.84
CA ASP A 187 -23.54 1.72 -1.77
C ASP A 187 -24.87 1.10 -1.33
N PHE A 188 -24.82 0.40 -0.19
CA PHE A 188 -25.98 -0.29 0.39
C PHE A 188 -27.05 0.68 0.89
N ASN A 189 -26.69 1.92 1.24
CA ASN A 189 -27.64 2.95 1.66
C ASN A 189 -28.35 3.57 0.47
N ALA A 190 -27.59 3.93 -0.57
CA ALA A 190 -28.12 4.53 -1.79
C ALA A 190 -28.75 3.50 -2.74
N ARG A 191 -28.51 2.20 -2.51
CA ARG A 191 -28.98 1.08 -3.33
C ARG A 191 -28.47 1.19 -4.77
N THR A 192 -27.17 1.35 -4.89
CA THR A 192 -26.49 1.46 -6.19
C THR A 192 -25.25 0.60 -6.26
N VAL A 193 -24.91 0.17 -7.47
CA VAL A 193 -23.65 -0.52 -7.76
C VAL A 193 -22.98 0.05 -9.01
N GLY A 194 -21.70 0.35 -8.92
CA GLY A 194 -20.84 0.78 -10.02
C GLY A 194 -19.75 -0.26 -10.33
N PHE A 195 -19.09 -0.12 -11.46
CA PHE A 195 -18.10 -1.08 -11.94
C PHE A 195 -16.77 -0.42 -12.27
N TRP A 196 -15.73 -0.89 -11.58
CA TRP A 196 -14.36 -0.52 -11.84
C TRP A 196 -13.64 -1.69 -12.49
N HIS A 197 -12.89 -1.41 -13.54
CA HIS A 197 -12.17 -2.43 -14.28
C HIS A 197 -10.85 -1.92 -14.87
N SER A 198 -9.89 -2.83 -14.97
CA SER A 198 -8.68 -2.70 -15.78
C SER A 198 -8.19 -4.08 -16.20
N THR A 199 -7.12 -4.13 -17.00
CA THR A 199 -6.47 -5.39 -17.39
C THR A 199 -4.99 -5.39 -17.06
N GLY A 200 -4.41 -6.57 -16.84
CA GLY A 200 -2.99 -6.73 -16.54
C GLY A 200 -2.60 -5.98 -15.28
N GLY A 201 -1.59 -5.09 -15.38
CA GLY A 201 -1.10 -4.28 -14.27
C GLY A 201 -1.59 -2.83 -14.23
N ASP A 202 -2.58 -2.47 -15.05
CA ASP A 202 -3.10 -1.10 -15.11
C ASP A 202 -3.99 -0.75 -13.92
N ASP A 203 -4.00 0.51 -13.49
CA ASP A 203 -4.88 0.98 -12.44
C ASP A 203 -6.37 0.87 -12.84
N LEU A 204 -7.21 0.47 -11.88
CA LEU A 204 -8.67 0.44 -12.02
C LEU A 204 -9.22 1.80 -12.41
N LYS A 205 -10.18 1.78 -13.34
CA LYS A 205 -10.98 2.96 -13.71
C LYS A 205 -12.44 2.63 -13.55
N GLN A 206 -13.24 3.61 -13.13
CA GLN A 206 -14.69 3.47 -13.13
C GLN A 206 -15.16 3.42 -14.59
N ILE A 207 -15.57 2.24 -15.03
CA ILE A 207 -16.06 2.02 -16.40
C ILE A 207 -17.55 2.29 -16.47
N VAL A 208 -18.29 1.93 -15.43
CA VAL A 208 -19.71 2.24 -15.29
C VAL A 208 -19.96 2.93 -13.97
N ALA A 209 -20.54 4.13 -14.04
CA ALA A 209 -20.97 4.88 -12.87
C ALA A 209 -22.07 4.11 -12.11
N PRO A 210 -22.28 4.37 -10.80
CA PRO A 210 -23.25 3.61 -10.02
C PRO A 210 -24.67 3.68 -10.62
N VAL A 211 -25.25 2.50 -10.86
CA VAL A 211 -26.64 2.32 -11.31
C VAL A 211 -27.49 1.76 -10.18
N SER A 212 -28.81 1.97 -10.22
CA SER A 212 -29.71 1.46 -9.19
C SER A 212 -29.77 -0.06 -9.18
N ALA A 213 -29.67 -0.67 -7.99
CA ALA A 213 -29.75 -2.11 -7.78
C ALA A 213 -30.41 -2.43 -6.44
N SER A 214 -31.02 -3.60 -6.31
CA SER A 214 -31.57 -4.09 -5.04
C SER A 214 -30.45 -4.67 -4.16
N THR A 215 -29.52 -3.81 -3.70
CA THR A 215 -28.32 -4.19 -2.93
C THR A 215 -28.68 -4.76 -1.55
N SER A 216 -29.05 -6.03 -1.48
CA SER A 216 -29.30 -6.77 -0.25
C SER A 216 -28.22 -7.81 -0.06
N SER A 217 -27.52 -7.75 1.06
CA SER A 217 -26.52 -8.73 1.48
C SER A 217 -26.63 -8.96 2.99
N ASN A 218 -26.47 -10.20 3.44
CA ASN A 218 -26.38 -10.54 4.86
C ASN A 218 -24.93 -10.50 5.41
N GLY A 219 -23.94 -10.17 4.57
CA GLY A 219 -22.52 -10.15 4.93
C GLY A 219 -21.81 -11.52 4.81
N ALA A 220 -22.52 -12.55 4.39
CA ALA A 220 -22.04 -13.93 4.21
C ALA A 220 -22.73 -14.59 2.99
N ASP A 221 -22.92 -13.82 1.91
CA ASP A 221 -23.65 -14.20 0.70
C ASP A 221 -23.02 -13.63 -0.58
N TRP A 222 -21.73 -13.30 -0.52
CA TRP A 222 -20.92 -13.03 -1.70
C TRP A 222 -20.06 -14.26 -2.02
N HIS A 223 -20.22 -14.79 -3.22
CA HIS A 223 -19.66 -16.04 -3.67
C HIS A 223 -18.44 -15.77 -4.53
N LEU A 224 -17.25 -15.82 -3.93
CA LEU A 224 -16.00 -15.87 -4.68
C LEU A 224 -15.84 -17.26 -5.29
N GLY A 225 -16.12 -17.36 -6.57
CA GLY A 225 -16.04 -18.61 -7.30
C GLY A 225 -16.94 -18.61 -8.50
N VAL A 226 -17.40 -19.79 -8.88
CA VAL A 226 -18.18 -20.01 -10.10
C VAL A 226 -19.31 -21.01 -9.86
N LEU A 227 -20.47 -20.66 -10.41
CA LEU A 227 -21.60 -21.53 -10.65
C LEU A 227 -21.79 -21.68 -12.15
N GLU A 228 -21.94 -22.90 -12.66
CA GLU A 228 -22.24 -23.17 -14.06
C GLU A 228 -23.61 -23.86 -14.19
N LEU A 229 -24.49 -23.27 -15.00
CA LEU A 229 -25.80 -23.85 -15.31
C LEU A 229 -25.67 -25.04 -16.28
N PRO A 230 -26.52 -26.08 -16.14
CA PRO A 230 -26.55 -27.17 -17.10
C PRO A 230 -27.14 -26.72 -18.45
N ARG A 231 -26.72 -27.39 -19.53
CA ARG A 231 -27.32 -27.22 -20.86
C ARG A 231 -27.47 -28.57 -21.56
N ASP A 232 -28.69 -28.88 -22.00
CA ASP A 232 -28.97 -30.12 -22.71
C ASP A 232 -28.06 -30.31 -23.93
N GLY A 233 -27.42 -31.48 -24.01
CA GLY A 233 -26.52 -31.83 -25.11
C GLY A 233 -25.06 -31.42 -24.93
N TYR A 234 -24.70 -30.80 -23.79
CA TYR A 234 -23.33 -30.42 -23.45
C TYR A 234 -22.90 -31.17 -22.18
N SER A 235 -21.85 -31.99 -22.30
CA SER A 235 -21.25 -32.70 -21.17
C SER A 235 -20.36 -31.77 -20.36
N ASP A 236 -20.12 -32.15 -19.09
CA ASP A 236 -19.13 -31.48 -18.27
C ASP A 236 -17.72 -31.77 -18.78
N GLU A 237 -16.90 -30.74 -18.80
CA GLU A 237 -15.44 -30.82 -18.98
C GLU A 237 -14.80 -30.13 -17.79
N VAL A 238 -13.53 -30.44 -17.47
CA VAL A 238 -12.83 -29.73 -16.39
C VAL A 238 -12.63 -28.27 -16.78
N GLU A 239 -12.94 -27.36 -15.87
CA GLU A 239 -12.83 -25.92 -16.07
C GLU A 239 -12.06 -25.28 -14.92
N ASP A 240 -11.08 -24.43 -15.25
CA ASP A 240 -10.23 -23.72 -14.31
C ASP A 240 -10.40 -22.20 -14.47
N LEU A 241 -10.69 -21.52 -13.35
CA LEU A 241 -10.68 -20.06 -13.25
C LEU A 241 -9.69 -19.62 -12.17
N TYR A 242 -8.92 -18.58 -12.46
CA TYR A 242 -7.87 -18.09 -11.59
C TYR A 242 -8.27 -16.77 -10.95
N PHE A 243 -8.11 -16.64 -9.64
CA PHE A 243 -8.40 -15.42 -8.88
C PHE A 243 -7.22 -14.97 -8.03
N SER A 244 -7.10 -13.65 -7.82
CA SER A 244 -6.14 -13.04 -6.89
C SER A 244 -6.59 -11.63 -6.49
N GLY A 245 -5.89 -10.98 -5.56
CA GLY A 245 -6.21 -9.61 -5.15
C GLY A 245 -7.63 -9.47 -4.58
N VAL A 246 -8.11 -10.48 -3.85
CA VAL A 246 -9.48 -10.54 -3.34
C VAL A 246 -9.57 -9.89 -1.97
N TYR A 247 -10.34 -8.82 -1.82
CA TYR A 247 -10.57 -8.16 -0.53
C TYR A 247 -11.78 -7.21 -0.61
N VAL A 248 -12.25 -6.74 0.54
CA VAL A 248 -13.28 -5.69 0.63
C VAL A 248 -12.70 -4.49 1.36
N GLU A 249 -12.91 -3.29 0.83
CA GLU A 249 -12.50 -2.04 1.48
C GLU A 249 -13.63 -1.03 1.59
N SER A 250 -13.43 -0.02 2.44
CA SER A 250 -14.33 1.10 2.67
C SER A 250 -13.57 2.43 2.66
N GLY A 251 -14.29 3.56 2.67
CA GLY A 251 -13.66 4.89 2.66
C GLY A 251 -13.39 5.39 1.24
N SER A 252 -12.22 5.09 0.70
CA SER A 252 -11.87 5.38 -0.69
C SER A 252 -11.33 4.15 -1.42
N ILE A 253 -11.49 4.14 -2.74
CA ILE A 253 -11.03 3.02 -3.57
C ILE A 253 -9.51 3.07 -3.80
N THR A 254 -8.86 1.93 -3.64
CA THR A 254 -7.51 1.62 -4.06
C THR A 254 -7.54 1.19 -5.52
N THR A 255 -7.05 2.03 -6.42
CA THR A 255 -7.08 1.72 -7.86
C THR A 255 -5.87 0.91 -8.34
N SER A 256 -4.76 0.91 -7.60
CA SER A 256 -3.50 0.27 -8.00
C SER A 256 -3.41 -1.18 -7.55
N LEU A 257 -2.98 -2.07 -8.46
CA LEU A 257 -2.90 -3.52 -8.20
C LEU A 257 -1.64 -3.95 -7.44
N GLY A 258 -0.56 -3.18 -7.55
CA GLY A 258 0.73 -3.47 -6.92
C GLY A 258 0.95 -2.82 -5.56
N LEU A 259 -0.04 -2.07 -5.07
CA LEU A 259 0.04 -1.30 -3.83
C LEU A 259 -1.26 -1.46 -3.07
N VAL A 260 -1.30 -2.44 -2.16
CA VAL A 260 -1.94 -2.20 -0.86
C VAL A 260 -0.82 -1.82 0.11
N GLN A 261 -0.09 -0.77 -0.25
CA GLN A 261 0.17 0.29 0.72
C GLN A 261 -0.89 1.33 0.40
N PRO A 262 -1.73 1.73 1.35
CA PRO A 262 -2.88 2.56 1.11
C PRO A 262 -2.38 3.82 0.45
N THR A 263 -2.77 3.99 -0.80
CA THR A 263 -2.52 5.22 -1.54
C THR A 263 -3.36 6.31 -0.90
N THR A 264 -2.78 6.99 0.08
CA THR A 264 -3.34 8.22 0.63
C THR A 264 -2.23 9.23 0.90
N PRO A 265 -2.59 10.52 1.03
CA PRO A 265 -1.62 11.60 1.02
C PRO A 265 -0.63 11.47 2.17
N GLY A 266 0.56 10.99 1.86
CA GLY A 266 1.68 10.86 2.79
C GLY A 266 1.48 9.74 3.81
N ASP A 267 2.10 8.59 3.56
CA ASP A 267 2.29 7.58 4.60
C ASP A 267 3.14 8.17 5.72
N THR A 268 2.67 8.03 6.95
CA THR A 268 3.41 8.41 8.15
C THR A 268 3.89 7.16 8.86
N THR A 269 5.16 6.84 8.71
CA THR A 269 5.81 5.77 9.47
C THR A 269 6.37 6.34 10.78
N ILE A 270 6.04 5.70 11.90
CA ILE A 270 6.62 6.02 13.21
C ILE A 270 7.55 4.88 13.61
N ILE A 271 8.82 5.21 13.79
CA ILE A 271 9.83 4.27 14.26
C ILE A 271 10.21 4.65 15.69
N LEU A 272 10.00 3.71 16.62
CA LEU A 272 10.35 3.89 18.03
C LEU A 272 11.68 3.19 18.32
N ASP A 273 12.77 3.95 18.25
CA ASP A 273 14.09 3.45 18.63
C ASP A 273 14.26 3.47 20.16
N HIS A 274 14.86 2.42 20.72
CA HIS A 274 15.24 2.33 22.14
C HIS A 274 14.08 2.38 23.16
N ALA A 275 12.87 1.99 22.75
CA ALA A 275 11.74 1.82 23.67
C ALA A 275 11.85 0.52 24.48
N ASP A 276 11.26 0.49 25.68
CA ASP A 276 11.08 -0.75 26.43
C ASP A 276 10.17 -1.69 25.62
N PRO A 277 10.51 -2.99 25.48
CA PRO A 277 9.68 -3.94 24.77
C PRO A 277 8.25 -3.95 25.32
N GLN A 278 7.26 -3.81 24.43
CA GLN A 278 5.86 -3.94 24.79
C GLN A 278 5.36 -5.35 24.43
N PRO A 279 4.35 -5.87 25.13
CA PRO A 279 3.59 -7.03 24.66
C PRO A 279 3.07 -6.83 23.22
N GLN A 280 2.82 -7.92 22.50
CA GLN A 280 2.16 -7.86 21.20
C GLN A 280 0.84 -7.07 21.34
N ASP A 281 0.59 -6.16 20.40
CA ASP A 281 -0.57 -5.25 20.35
C ASP A 281 -0.67 -4.23 21.51
N ALA A 282 0.34 -4.16 22.39
CA ALA A 282 0.42 -3.16 23.44
C ALA A 282 1.26 -1.95 22.99
N HIS A 283 0.72 -0.76 23.18
CA HIS A 283 1.41 0.50 22.97
C HIS A 283 1.20 1.43 24.18
N SER A 284 2.05 2.45 24.30
CA SER A 284 1.82 3.50 25.29
C SER A 284 0.57 4.27 24.90
N SER A 285 -0.29 4.62 25.87
CA SER A 285 -1.52 5.38 25.63
C SER A 285 -1.30 6.72 24.92
N VAL A 286 -0.08 7.24 24.96
CA VAL A 286 0.26 8.45 24.22
C VAL A 286 0.31 8.26 22.70
N LEU A 287 0.30 7.01 22.26
CA LEU A 287 0.21 6.63 20.87
C LEU A 287 -1.20 6.25 20.46
N ASP A 288 -2.17 6.24 21.38
CA ASP A 288 -3.55 5.83 21.11
C ASP A 288 -4.11 6.58 19.88
N ASP A 289 -3.86 7.88 19.76
CA ASP A 289 -4.31 8.69 18.62
C ASP A 289 -3.76 8.21 17.25
N PHE A 290 -2.64 7.49 17.21
CA PHE A 290 -2.11 6.87 15.98
C PHE A 290 -2.82 5.55 15.64
N PHE A 291 -3.41 4.88 16.62
CA PHE A 291 -4.10 3.60 16.45
C PHE A 291 -5.64 3.75 16.40
N LEU A 292 -6.20 4.78 17.04
CA LEU A 292 -7.64 5.06 17.16
C LEU A 292 -8.27 5.60 15.86
N GLY A 293 -7.47 6.00 14.87
CA GLY A 293 -7.94 6.59 13.61
C GLY A 293 -8.26 5.61 12.49
N GLY A 294 -8.11 4.29 12.70
CA GLY A 294 -8.40 3.26 11.68
C GLY A 294 -7.52 3.30 10.41
N CYS A 295 -6.46 4.11 10.41
CA CYS A 295 -5.56 4.34 9.28
C CYS A 295 -4.18 3.69 9.46
N ALA A 296 -3.97 2.91 10.52
CA ALA A 296 -2.72 2.18 10.72
C ALA A 296 -2.66 1.00 9.73
N VAL A 297 -1.88 1.19 8.67
CA VAL A 297 -1.67 0.23 7.58
C VAL A 297 -0.97 -1.05 8.04
N TYR A 298 -0.07 -0.88 8.99
CA TYR A 298 0.85 -1.91 9.47
C TYR A 298 1.44 -1.45 10.81
N HIS A 299 1.51 -2.35 11.79
CA HIS A 299 2.29 -2.13 13.00
C HIS A 299 3.11 -3.38 13.35
N SER A 300 4.41 -3.20 13.56
CA SER A 300 5.32 -4.27 13.94
C SER A 300 5.86 -4.05 15.35
N LEU A 301 5.01 -3.76 16.34
CA LEU A 301 5.40 -3.64 17.77
C LEU A 301 6.18 -4.87 18.31
N ALA A 302 6.39 -5.89 17.48
CA ALA A 302 7.43 -6.90 17.55
C ALA A 302 8.78 -6.38 18.08
N LYS A 303 9.42 -7.26 18.85
CA LYS A 303 10.79 -7.08 19.36
C LYS A 303 11.75 -6.94 18.18
N SER A 304 12.31 -5.76 18.02
CA SER A 304 13.28 -5.48 16.96
C SER A 304 14.69 -5.43 17.54
N SER A 305 15.63 -6.15 16.91
CA SER A 305 17.06 -5.93 17.13
C SER A 305 17.53 -4.70 16.32
N LEU A 306 18.79 -4.26 16.41
CA LEU A 306 19.32 -3.24 15.48
C LEU A 306 19.40 -3.75 14.03
N ALA A 307 19.39 -5.08 13.81
CA ALA A 307 19.47 -5.67 12.47
C ALA A 307 18.16 -5.49 11.69
N ASN A 308 16.99 -5.68 12.31
CA ASN A 308 15.71 -5.63 11.59
C ASN A 308 15.41 -4.22 11.02
N PRO A 309 15.64 -3.09 11.72
CA PRO A 309 15.49 -1.76 11.16
C PRO A 309 16.49 -1.51 10.02
N THR A 310 17.61 -2.22 10.00
CA THR A 310 18.57 -2.13 8.88
C THR A 310 17.98 -2.79 7.62
N GLU A 311 17.30 -3.93 7.78
CA GLU A 311 16.57 -4.59 6.69
C GLU A 311 15.37 -3.75 6.24
N ASP A 312 14.59 -3.17 7.16
CA ASP A 312 13.47 -2.28 6.84
C ASP A 312 13.93 -1.02 6.09
N ILE A 313 15.07 -0.44 6.51
CA ILE A 313 15.68 0.71 5.84
C ILE A 313 16.17 0.32 4.44
N ASP A 314 16.73 -0.88 4.25
CA ASP A 314 17.17 -1.39 2.93
C ASP A 314 15.98 -1.51 1.97
N VAL A 315 14.86 -2.07 2.42
CA VAL A 315 13.60 -2.13 1.66
C VAL A 315 13.13 -0.74 1.26
N SER A 316 13.25 0.26 2.14
CA SER A 316 12.87 1.66 1.85
C SER A 316 13.87 2.39 0.92
N SER A 317 15.06 1.81 0.69
CA SER A 317 16.16 2.42 -0.05
C SER A 317 16.65 1.56 -1.23
N PRO A 318 15.76 1.15 -2.16
CA PRO A 318 16.09 0.18 -3.18
C PRO A 318 17.22 0.62 -4.11
N PHE A 319 18.01 -0.35 -4.55
CA PHE A 319 19.05 -0.13 -5.55
C PHE A 319 18.49 0.48 -6.84
N GLY A 320 19.27 1.38 -7.48
CA GLY A 320 18.92 2.00 -8.77
C GLY A 320 18.28 3.38 -8.69
N TYR A 321 18.02 3.90 -7.48
CA TYR A 321 17.45 5.23 -7.27
C TYR A 321 18.49 6.25 -6.80
N ARG A 322 18.21 7.53 -7.05
CA ARG A 322 18.97 8.67 -6.54
C ARG A 322 18.16 9.43 -5.51
N TYR A 323 18.84 9.91 -4.48
CA TYR A 323 18.23 10.64 -3.38
C TYR A 323 18.81 12.05 -3.27
N THR A 324 17.93 13.03 -3.09
CA THR A 324 18.30 14.37 -2.65
C THR A 324 17.86 14.55 -1.21
N HIS A 325 18.76 15.02 -0.35
CA HIS A 325 18.47 15.29 1.05
C HIS A 325 18.70 16.77 1.36
N ARG A 326 17.79 17.34 2.13
CA ARG A 326 17.96 18.63 2.80
C ARG A 326 17.47 18.48 4.23
N ALA A 327 18.08 19.20 5.16
CA ALA A 327 17.75 19.06 6.56
C ALA A 327 17.74 20.39 7.29
N LEU A 328 16.91 20.44 8.34
CA LEU A 328 16.67 21.56 9.21
C LEU A 328 16.59 21.08 10.65
N THR A 329 17.16 21.85 11.57
CA THR A 329 17.01 21.63 13.01
C THR A 329 16.26 22.80 13.62
N THR A 330 15.27 22.50 14.45
CA THR A 330 14.50 23.49 15.19
C THR A 330 14.31 23.04 16.63
N ARG A 331 13.94 23.96 17.51
CA ARG A 331 13.22 23.59 18.72
C ARG A 331 11.90 22.95 18.32
N LEU A 332 11.48 21.93 19.07
CA LEU A 332 10.22 21.24 18.82
C LEU A 332 9.07 22.19 19.16
N ASP A 333 8.27 22.53 18.16
CA ASP A 333 7.09 23.38 18.29
C ASP A 333 5.98 22.81 17.44
N ARG A 334 4.79 22.73 18.02
CA ARG A 334 3.67 22.04 17.38
C ARG A 334 3.12 22.79 16.18
N GLN A 335 3.00 24.12 16.27
CA GLN A 335 2.47 24.91 15.17
C GLN A 335 3.45 24.88 13.99
N LEU A 336 4.75 24.97 14.27
CA LEU A 336 5.77 24.85 13.24
C LEU A 336 5.74 23.48 12.54
N LEU A 337 5.47 22.38 13.25
CA LEU A 337 5.30 21.06 12.64
C LEU A 337 4.10 21.01 11.69
N ALA A 338 2.95 21.56 12.09
CA ALA A 338 1.76 21.62 11.23
C ALA A 338 2.06 22.44 9.96
N ASP A 339 2.63 23.64 10.13
CA ASP A 339 3.01 24.50 9.00
C ASP A 339 4.03 23.80 8.06
N MET A 340 4.95 22.99 8.62
CA MET A 340 5.90 22.19 7.83
C MET A 340 5.20 21.17 6.93
N VAL A 341 4.17 20.49 7.44
CA VAL A 341 3.37 19.52 6.68
C VAL A 341 2.63 20.22 5.56
N ASP A 342 1.96 21.33 5.85
CA ASP A 342 1.20 22.09 4.85
C ASP A 342 2.09 22.59 3.72
N VAL A 343 3.25 23.17 4.06
CA VAL A 343 4.24 23.61 3.07
C VAL A 343 4.77 22.44 2.26
N PHE A 344 5.12 21.32 2.91
CA PHE A 344 5.61 20.13 2.21
C PHE A 344 4.56 19.56 1.25
N GLN A 345 3.31 19.42 1.69
CA GLN A 345 2.22 18.91 0.86
C GLN A 345 1.95 19.82 -0.34
N GLY A 346 1.90 21.14 -0.13
CA GLY A 346 1.74 22.12 -1.19
C GLY A 346 2.90 22.12 -2.19
N ASP A 347 4.12 21.97 -1.70
CA ASP A 347 5.33 21.94 -2.52
C ASP A 347 5.46 20.65 -3.34
N MET A 348 4.99 19.52 -2.80
CA MET A 348 5.09 18.21 -3.44
C MET A 348 3.86 17.84 -4.28
N ALA A 349 2.77 18.61 -4.22
CA ALA A 349 1.57 18.38 -5.03
C ALA A 349 1.84 18.19 -6.54
N PRO A 350 2.74 18.97 -7.18
CA PRO A 350 3.06 18.78 -8.60
C PRO A 350 3.82 17.49 -8.92
N LEU A 351 4.37 16.81 -7.91
CA LEU A 351 5.19 15.60 -8.06
C LEU A 351 4.41 14.31 -7.82
N ARG A 352 3.16 14.39 -7.32
CA ARG A 352 2.34 13.23 -6.93
C ARG A 352 2.14 12.21 -8.06
N ASN A 353 2.09 12.67 -9.31
CA ASN A 353 1.83 11.81 -10.47
C ASN A 353 3.08 11.58 -11.34
N VAL A 354 4.26 11.94 -10.82
CA VAL A 354 5.51 11.73 -11.57
C VAL A 354 5.98 10.31 -11.30
N ALA A 355 5.89 9.47 -12.33
CA ALA A 355 6.36 8.10 -12.27
C ALA A 355 7.80 8.02 -11.72
N SER A 356 7.99 7.12 -10.76
CA SER A 356 9.29 6.86 -10.12
C SER A 356 9.93 8.08 -9.44
N VAL A 357 9.13 8.97 -8.85
CA VAL A 357 9.57 10.02 -7.92
C VAL A 357 8.83 9.86 -6.59
N LEU A 358 9.56 9.77 -5.49
CA LEU A 358 8.98 9.63 -4.15
C LEU A 358 9.53 10.73 -3.22
N PRO A 359 8.74 11.76 -2.90
CA PRO A 359 9.08 12.75 -1.88
C PRO A 359 8.69 12.26 -0.48
N SER A 360 9.55 12.47 0.52
CA SER A 360 9.29 12.18 1.92
C SER A 360 9.86 13.26 2.84
N MET A 361 9.29 13.38 4.05
CA MET A 361 9.74 14.34 5.07
C MET A 361 10.03 13.67 6.43
N PRO A 362 11.15 12.95 6.58
CA PRO A 362 11.47 12.28 7.84
C PRO A 362 11.68 13.26 9.00
N TRP A 363 11.07 12.96 10.15
CA TRP A 363 11.21 13.73 11.38
C TRP A 363 11.87 12.89 12.46
N GLN A 364 12.91 13.43 13.08
CA GLN A 364 13.57 12.82 14.23
C GLN A 364 13.52 13.77 15.41
N VAL A 365 12.80 13.38 16.46
CA VAL A 365 12.73 14.13 17.71
C VAL A 365 13.90 13.75 18.61
N ILE A 366 14.61 14.75 19.11
CA ILE A 366 15.68 14.60 20.10
C ILE A 366 15.14 15.12 21.43
N THR A 367 14.78 14.19 22.31
CA THR A 367 14.13 14.48 23.59
C THR A 367 15.08 15.17 24.58
N ARG A 368 14.51 15.84 25.58
CA ARG A 368 15.26 16.49 26.67
C ARG A 368 16.24 15.52 27.34
N ASP A 369 15.77 14.32 27.67
CA ASP A 369 16.60 13.31 28.33
C ASP A 369 17.73 12.80 27.45
N ARG A 370 17.49 12.63 26.14
CA ARG A 370 18.54 12.28 25.17
C ARG A 370 19.60 13.37 25.08
N ARG A 371 19.19 14.65 25.10
CA ARG A 371 20.12 15.79 25.12
C ARG A 371 20.94 15.85 26.41
N LYS A 372 20.35 15.56 27.57
CA LYS A 372 21.08 15.44 28.84
C LYS A 372 22.07 14.28 28.82
N ALA A 373 21.65 13.13 28.29
CA ALA A 373 22.52 11.96 28.15
C ALA A 373 23.71 12.21 27.21
N MET A 374 23.52 13.04 26.18
CA MET A 374 24.56 13.49 25.24
C MET A 374 25.70 14.29 25.89
N GLU A 375 25.57 14.75 27.15
CA GLU A 375 26.66 15.42 27.88
C GLU A 375 27.62 14.43 28.57
N ARG A 376 27.26 13.14 28.64
CA ARG A 376 28.10 12.11 29.27
C ARG A 376 29.31 11.76 28.40
N ASN A 377 30.33 11.16 29.00
CA ASN A 377 31.48 10.57 28.31
C ASN A 377 32.24 11.51 27.35
N GLY A 378 32.39 12.78 27.72
CA GLY A 378 33.10 13.78 26.91
C GLY A 378 32.20 14.62 25.99
N GLY A 379 30.88 14.46 26.10
CA GLY A 379 29.90 15.27 25.37
C GLY A 379 29.59 14.74 23.97
N ASN A 380 28.75 15.48 23.24
CA ASN A 380 28.27 15.08 21.93
C ASN A 380 28.94 15.87 20.80
N ALA A 381 29.43 15.16 19.79
CA ALA A 381 30.16 15.72 18.64
C ALA A 381 29.35 16.74 17.81
N LEU A 382 28.02 16.73 17.91
CA LEU A 382 27.14 17.69 17.21
C LEU A 382 26.86 18.94 18.05
N VAL A 383 27.33 19.00 19.30
CA VAL A 383 27.15 20.13 20.23
C VAL A 383 25.66 20.47 20.40
N ILE A 384 24.83 19.43 20.51
CA ILE A 384 23.39 19.51 20.79
C ILE A 384 23.03 18.93 22.17
N GLY A 385 24.04 18.45 22.91
CA GLY A 385 23.89 18.02 24.29
C GLY A 385 23.52 19.20 25.19
N GLY A 386 22.81 18.91 26.27
CA GLY A 386 22.28 19.90 27.21
C GLY A 386 21.06 20.66 26.70
N GLY A 387 20.53 21.56 27.53
CA GLY A 387 19.37 22.43 27.23
C GLY A 387 18.00 21.87 27.65
N GLU A 388 17.06 22.78 27.89
CA GLU A 388 15.72 22.44 28.41
C GLU A 388 14.70 22.06 27.33
N ASP A 389 14.89 22.50 26.08
CA ASP A 389 13.92 22.27 25.01
C ASP A 389 14.23 20.99 24.20
N PRO A 390 13.23 20.20 23.78
CA PRO A 390 13.43 19.15 22.78
C PRO A 390 13.76 19.76 21.41
N LEU A 391 14.52 19.04 20.60
CA LEU A 391 14.85 19.45 19.23
C LEU A 391 14.14 18.55 18.22
N LEU A 392 13.84 19.12 17.05
CA LEU A 392 13.40 18.42 15.87
C LEU A 392 14.49 18.47 14.81
N LEU A 393 14.91 17.32 14.29
CA LEU A 393 15.65 17.20 13.05
C LEU A 393 14.66 16.78 11.95
N MET A 394 14.33 17.71 11.07
CA MET A 394 13.50 17.43 9.89
C MET A 394 14.40 17.27 8.67
N LYS A 395 14.09 16.30 7.82
CA LYS A 395 14.68 16.12 6.50
C LYS A 395 13.61 16.23 5.43
N ILE A 396 13.96 16.76 4.27
CA ILE A 396 13.22 16.57 3.02
C ILE A 396 14.07 15.64 2.15
N CYS A 397 13.48 14.53 1.76
CA CYS A 397 14.08 13.51 0.94
C CYS A 397 13.27 13.38 -0.36
N VAL A 398 13.94 13.37 -1.51
CA VAL A 398 13.29 13.10 -2.79
C VAL A 398 14.06 12.01 -3.51
N GLN A 399 13.41 10.89 -3.75
CA GLN A 399 13.91 9.74 -4.49
C GLN A 399 13.49 9.84 -5.96
N GLY A 400 14.32 9.35 -6.89
CA GLY A 400 13.87 9.09 -8.27
C GLY A 400 14.88 8.39 -9.19
N THR A 401 14.43 7.98 -10.38
CA THR A 401 15.21 7.14 -11.32
C THR A 401 15.99 7.95 -12.36
N LEU A 402 17.14 7.44 -12.83
CA LEU A 402 17.98 8.10 -13.86
C LEU A 402 17.25 8.52 -15.14
N ARG A 403 16.21 7.77 -15.56
CA ARG A 403 15.47 7.99 -16.81
C ARG A 403 14.47 9.14 -16.75
N SER A 404 14.07 9.63 -15.58
CA SER A 404 13.03 10.67 -15.45
C SER A 404 13.46 12.11 -15.82
N GLY A 405 14.53 12.28 -16.60
CA GLY A 405 14.97 13.61 -17.05
C GLY A 405 15.65 14.44 -15.94
N TRP A 406 16.37 13.77 -15.04
CA TRP A 406 17.02 14.32 -13.83
C TRP A 406 17.84 15.61 -14.00
N ARG A 407 18.38 15.90 -15.19
CA ARG A 407 19.23 17.09 -15.42
C ARG A 407 18.45 18.39 -15.70
N GLY A 408 17.20 18.34 -16.17
CA GLY A 408 16.51 19.52 -16.68
C GLY A 408 15.52 20.19 -15.71
N ARG A 409 14.75 19.40 -14.94
CA ARG A 409 13.68 19.93 -14.08
C ARG A 409 14.11 20.28 -12.65
N HIS A 410 15.27 19.79 -12.20
CA HIS A 410 15.72 19.92 -10.80
C HIS A 410 16.49 21.21 -10.48
N VAL A 411 16.79 22.05 -11.48
CA VAL A 411 17.39 23.39 -11.24
C VAL A 411 16.41 24.35 -10.53
N ARG A 412 15.13 23.98 -10.35
CA ARG A 412 14.12 24.76 -9.58
C ARG A 412 13.75 24.22 -8.19
N MET A 413 14.23 23.04 -7.80
CA MET A 413 14.13 22.58 -6.40
C MET A 413 14.89 23.44 -5.36
N PRO A 414 15.86 24.32 -5.69
CA PRO A 414 16.48 25.21 -4.70
C PRO A 414 15.53 26.21 -4.04
N GLN A 415 14.32 26.45 -4.55
CA GLN A 415 13.51 27.60 -4.14
C GLN A 415 12.47 27.36 -3.04
N ARG A 416 12.28 26.13 -2.54
CA ARG A 416 11.13 25.79 -1.66
C ARG A 416 11.43 25.49 -0.18
N HIS A 417 12.68 25.12 0.14
CA HIS A 417 13.18 25.13 1.52
C HIS A 417 13.21 26.52 2.23
N PRO A 418 13.27 27.68 1.55
CA PRO A 418 13.20 28.99 2.18
C PRO A 418 11.96 29.21 3.04
N SER A 419 10.78 28.70 2.65
CA SER A 419 9.53 28.92 3.38
C SER A 419 9.55 28.30 4.77
N ILE A 420 9.91 27.01 4.88
CA ILE A 420 10.05 26.34 6.19
C ILE A 420 11.18 26.97 7.03
N ARG A 421 12.30 27.33 6.40
CA ARG A 421 13.39 28.05 7.09
C ARG A 421 12.97 29.43 7.56
N GLY A 422 12.10 30.11 6.80
CA GLY A 422 11.51 31.41 7.10
C GLY A 422 10.63 31.31 8.34
N LEU A 423 9.65 30.39 8.31
CA LEU A 423 8.76 30.11 9.45
C LEU A 423 9.54 29.80 10.74
N ALA A 424 10.57 28.94 10.65
CA ALA A 424 11.40 28.62 11.81
C ALA A 424 12.23 29.82 12.31
N ARG A 425 12.61 30.76 11.44
CA ARG A 425 13.32 31.99 11.83
C ARG A 425 12.38 33.04 12.42
N GLU A 426 11.22 33.25 11.79
CA GLU A 426 10.18 34.19 12.23
C GLU A 426 9.69 33.84 13.64
N ARG A 427 9.57 32.55 13.94
CA ARG A 427 9.21 32.05 15.27
C ARG A 427 10.40 31.94 16.24
N GLU A 428 11.61 32.30 15.81
CA GLU A 428 12.86 32.14 16.57
C GLU A 428 13.17 30.69 17.01
N LEU A 429 12.60 29.70 16.34
CA LEU A 429 12.73 28.28 16.68
C LEU A 429 13.92 27.59 16.01
N ARG A 430 14.55 28.22 15.02
CA ARG A 430 15.68 27.64 14.29
C ARG A 430 16.87 27.33 15.21
N HIS A 431 17.39 26.10 15.13
CA HIS A 431 18.58 25.67 15.86
C HIS A 431 19.80 25.53 14.92
N PRO A 432 21.00 26.03 15.30
CA PRO A 432 22.13 26.18 14.38
C PRO A 432 22.96 24.91 14.04
N CYS A 433 22.55 23.69 14.43
CA CYS A 433 23.54 22.61 14.67
C CYS A 433 23.53 21.30 13.85
N LEU A 434 22.90 21.15 12.67
CA LEU A 434 23.13 19.89 11.91
C LEU A 434 23.55 20.00 10.43
N CYS A 435 23.37 21.13 9.73
CA CYS A 435 23.46 21.09 8.25
C CYS A 435 24.22 22.24 7.59
N SER A 436 24.95 23.06 8.33
CA SER A 436 25.61 24.24 7.76
C SER A 436 26.99 24.57 8.34
N LYS A 437 27.58 23.69 9.15
CA LYS A 437 28.96 23.87 9.62
C LYS A 437 29.89 23.19 8.60
N GLY A 438 30.93 23.88 8.15
CA GLY A 438 31.97 23.27 7.33
C GLY A 438 32.65 22.17 8.15
N VAL A 439 32.30 20.91 7.89
CA VAL A 439 32.81 19.75 8.65
C VAL A 439 34.33 19.74 8.67
N LEU A 440 34.95 20.05 7.53
CA LEU A 440 36.41 20.08 7.40
C LEU A 440 37.04 21.26 8.17
N THR A 441 36.31 22.36 8.34
CA THR A 441 36.77 23.48 9.18
C THR A 441 36.60 23.21 10.67
N SER A 442 35.66 22.33 11.08
CA SER A 442 35.50 21.97 12.49
C SER A 442 36.63 21.10 13.06
N TYR A 443 37.45 20.48 12.21
CA TYR A 443 38.61 19.69 12.66
C TYR A 443 39.83 20.54 13.07
N GLY A 444 39.75 21.87 12.93
CA GLY A 444 40.86 22.78 13.24
C GLY A 444 41.76 23.06 12.04
N ALA A 445 42.55 24.15 12.13
CA ALA A 445 43.34 24.67 11.02
C ALA A 445 44.42 23.69 10.54
N GLU A 446 45.10 23.01 11.47
CA GLU A 446 46.18 22.06 11.18
C GLU A 446 45.67 20.83 10.44
N ASN A 447 44.61 20.18 10.93
CA ASN A 447 43.99 19.03 10.27
C ASN A 447 43.44 19.39 8.89
N LYS A 448 42.82 20.57 8.75
CA LYS A 448 42.37 21.05 7.44
C LYS A 448 43.53 21.25 6.47
N ALA A 449 44.65 21.82 6.92
CA ALA A 449 45.85 21.98 6.10
C ALA A 449 46.41 20.61 5.66
N GLY A 450 46.46 19.63 6.56
CA GLY A 450 46.85 18.26 6.23
C GLY A 450 45.96 17.63 5.16
N LEU A 451 44.63 17.76 5.26
CA LEU A 451 43.70 17.27 4.25
C LEU A 451 43.89 17.95 2.89
N VAL A 452 44.22 19.24 2.87
CA VAL A 452 44.55 19.99 1.64
C VAL A 452 45.82 19.44 0.98
N GLU A 453 46.88 19.17 1.75
CA GLU A 453 48.12 18.61 1.21
C GLU A 453 47.95 17.18 0.69
N VAL A 454 47.16 16.35 1.39
CA VAL A 454 46.80 15.00 0.94
C VAL A 454 46.05 15.06 -0.40
N ALA A 455 45.08 15.97 -0.52
CA ALA A 455 44.34 16.16 -1.77
C ALA A 455 45.26 16.63 -2.91
N LYS A 456 46.18 17.56 -2.67
CA LYS A 456 47.17 17.96 -3.68
C LYS A 456 48.04 16.80 -4.16
N LYS A 457 48.40 15.88 -3.25
CA LYS A 457 49.25 14.72 -3.57
C LYS A 457 48.52 13.67 -4.39
N TYR A 458 47.28 13.35 -4.05
CA TYR A 458 46.55 12.20 -4.63
C TYR A 458 45.42 12.58 -5.60
N ASP A 459 45.00 13.85 -5.61
CA ASP A 459 44.04 14.44 -6.55
C ASP A 459 44.54 15.81 -7.03
N SER A 460 45.74 15.84 -7.61
CA SER A 460 46.41 17.07 -8.05
C SER A 460 45.62 17.86 -9.10
N THR A 461 44.76 17.19 -9.86
CA THR A 461 43.86 17.76 -10.86
C THR A 461 42.51 18.21 -10.28
N GLY A 462 42.25 17.97 -8.99
CA GLY A 462 41.02 18.38 -8.31
C GLY A 462 39.75 17.73 -8.88
N VAL A 463 39.84 16.47 -9.32
CA VAL A 463 38.76 15.71 -9.93
C VAL A 463 37.56 15.64 -8.99
N PHE A 464 37.77 15.42 -7.69
CA PHE A 464 36.67 15.30 -6.73
C PHE A 464 35.95 16.63 -6.50
N GLN A 465 36.67 17.75 -6.50
CA GLN A 465 36.08 19.09 -6.37
C GLN A 465 35.39 19.51 -7.68
N THR A 466 35.95 19.14 -8.83
CA THR A 466 35.45 19.52 -10.16
C THR A 466 34.19 18.73 -10.57
N LEU A 467 34.19 17.41 -10.36
CA LEU A 467 33.07 16.55 -10.74
C LEU A 467 31.88 16.66 -9.79
N ARG A 468 32.08 17.15 -8.56
CA ARG A 468 31.03 17.29 -7.53
C ARG A 468 31.05 18.67 -6.85
N PRO A 469 30.77 19.76 -7.60
CA PRO A 469 30.76 21.11 -7.04
C PRO A 469 29.82 21.23 -5.85
N GLY A 470 30.30 21.77 -4.73
CA GLY A 470 29.53 21.98 -3.49
C GLY A 470 29.43 20.79 -2.54
N TYR A 471 29.95 19.61 -2.91
CA TYR A 471 29.95 18.41 -2.05
C TYR A 471 31.31 18.18 -1.36
N PHE A 472 32.42 18.26 -2.10
CA PHE A 472 33.78 18.15 -1.56
C PHE A 472 34.36 19.54 -1.22
N ASN A 473 33.92 20.13 -0.11
CA ASN A 473 34.22 21.52 0.28
C ASN A 473 35.57 21.69 1.02
N LEU A 474 36.66 21.23 0.43
CA LEU A 474 38.00 21.23 1.04
C LEU A 474 38.54 22.64 1.32
N HIS A 475 38.24 23.59 0.44
CA HIS A 475 38.67 24.99 0.56
C HIS A 475 37.65 25.89 1.27
N GLY A 476 36.58 25.33 1.83
CA GLY A 476 35.42 26.06 2.34
C GLY A 476 34.21 25.90 1.43
N ALA A 477 33.04 26.35 1.90
CA ALA A 477 31.82 26.28 1.10
C ALA A 477 31.95 27.22 -0.12
N LEU A 478 31.87 26.67 -1.33
CA LEU A 478 31.58 27.47 -2.51
C LEU A 478 30.21 28.13 -2.32
N ALA A 479 30.10 29.37 -2.81
CA ALA A 479 29.00 30.30 -2.59
C ALA A 479 27.64 29.60 -2.48
N VAL A 480 26.93 29.95 -1.40
CA VAL A 480 25.50 29.74 -1.26
C VAL A 480 24.86 30.04 -2.62
N TRP A 481 24.09 29.09 -3.17
CA TRP A 481 23.18 29.37 -4.27
C TRP A 481 22.23 30.48 -3.80
N GLN A 482 22.60 31.73 -4.07
CA GLN A 482 21.75 32.90 -3.94
C GLN A 482 20.85 32.93 -5.17
N SER A 483 19.64 32.36 -5.03
CA SER A 483 18.46 32.73 -5.80
C SER A 483 17.23 32.14 -5.14
#